data_AF-A0A7L9RUF3-F1
#
_entry.id   AF-A0A7L9RUF3-F1
#
_cell.length_a   1.000
_cell.length_b   1.000
_cell.length_c   1.000
_cell.angle_alpha   90.00
_cell.angle_beta   90.00
_cell.angle_gamma   90.00
#
_symmetry.space_group_name_H-M   'P 1'
#
loop_
_entity.id
_entity.type
_entity.pdbx_description
1 polymer ?
#
loop_
_entity_poly.entity_id
_entity_poly.type
_entity_poly.pdbx_seq_one_letter_code
_entity_poly.pdbx_strand_id
1 'polypeptide(L)'
;MSNQRVQFALELKKRVLRKDNLDTIAQLAYKTYLMWPDSKDVKFLNLLLHLNKMELGEGFLYTYTELENIANQLIENKEVVL
;
A
#
# COMPACT_ATOMS: atom_id res chain seq x y z
N MET A 1 2.57 0.14 18.53
CA MET A 1 2.48 0.01 17.06
C MET A 1 1.02 -0.08 16.68
N SER A 2 0.61 0.57 15.58
CA SER A 2 -0.65 0.21 14.95
C SER A 2 -0.38 -1.09 14.18
N ASN A 3 -1.01 -2.20 14.59
CA ASN A 3 -0.85 -3.52 13.98
C ASN A 3 -1.18 -3.47 12.46
N GLN A 4 -1.98 -2.50 12.05
CA GLN A 4 -2.48 -2.33 10.69
C GLN A 4 -1.39 -2.09 9.65
N ARG A 5 -0.39 -1.25 9.97
CA ARG A 5 0.63 -0.81 8.99
C ARG A 5 1.49 -1.99 8.52
N VAL A 6 1.92 -2.80 9.49
CA VAL A 6 2.71 -4.01 9.26
C VAL A 6 1.86 -5.09 8.57
N GLN A 7 0.60 -5.27 8.97
CA GLN A 7 -0.31 -6.21 8.31
C GLN A 7 -0.51 -5.88 6.83
N PHE A 8 -0.76 -4.62 6.51
CA PHE A 8 -0.86 -4.16 5.13
C PHE A 8 0.44 -4.42 4.36
N ALA A 9 1.59 -4.05 4.94
CA ALA A 9 2.88 -4.20 4.28
C ALA A 9 3.22 -5.66 3.94
N LEU A 10 2.90 -6.59 4.85
CA LEU A 10 3.11 -8.02 4.62
C LEU A 10 2.20 -8.56 3.51
N GLU A 11 0.92 -8.17 3.51
CA GLU A 11 -0.02 -8.57 2.47
C GLU A 11 0.35 -7.95 1.11
N LEU A 12 0.74 -6.67 1.08
CA LEU A 12 1.27 -6.02 -0.12
C LEU A 12 2.47 -6.78 -0.68
N LYS A 13 3.47 -7.07 0.15
CA LYS A 13 4.67 -7.81 -0.25
C LYS A 13 4.32 -9.18 -0.84
N LYS A 14 3.38 -9.90 -0.22
CA LYS A 14 2.91 -11.21 -0.71
C LYS A 14 2.28 -11.11 -2.09
N ARG A 15 1.44 -10.09 -2.35
CA ARG A 15 0.79 -9.88 -3.64
C ARG A 15 1.78 -9.46 -4.72
N VAL A 16 2.74 -8.60 -4.38
CA VAL A 16 3.83 -8.20 -5.26
C VAL A 16 4.68 -9.40 -5.68
N LEU A 17 5.06 -10.27 -4.73
CA LEU A 17 5.82 -11.50 -5.03
C LEU A 17 5.05 -12.49 -5.93
N ARG A 18 3.72 -12.52 -5.81
CA ARG A 18 2.83 -13.31 -6.68
C ARG A 18 2.56 -12.65 -8.02
N LYS A 19 2.96 -11.38 -8.19
CA LYS A 19 2.62 -10.53 -9.33
C LYS A 19 1.11 -10.49 -9.57
N ASP A 20 0.34 -10.34 -8.48
CA ASP A 20 -1.09 -10.09 -8.55
C ASP A 20 -1.36 -8.83 -9.40
N ASN A 21 -2.46 -8.83 -10.15
CA ASN A 21 -2.87 -7.67 -10.95
C ASN A 21 -2.85 -6.37 -10.11
N LEU A 22 -2.31 -5.29 -10.68
CA LEU A 22 -2.14 -4.00 -9.98
C LEU A 22 -3.46 -3.38 -9.52
N ASP A 23 -4.57 -3.61 -10.23
CA ASP A 23 -5.92 -3.23 -9.78
C ASP A 23 -6.28 -3.93 -8.47
N THR A 24 -5.89 -5.20 -8.32
CA THR A 24 -6.14 -5.96 -7.09
C THR A 24 -5.32 -5.40 -5.92
N ILE A 25 -4.09 -4.94 -6.18
CA ILE A 25 -3.25 -4.27 -5.18
C ILE A 25 -3.85 -2.90 -4.81
N ALA A 26 -4.36 -2.17 -5.79
CA ALA A 26 -5.03 -0.89 -5.58
C ALA A 26 -6.31 -1.04 -4.72
N GLN A 27 -7.11 -2.08 -4.97
CA GLN A 27 -8.27 -2.44 -4.16
C GLN A 27 -7.89 -2.83 -2.74
N LEU A 28 -6.75 -3.51 -2.53
CA LEU A 28 -6.24 -3.81 -1.19
C LEU A 28 -5.98 -2.51 -0.42
N ALA A 29 -5.33 -1.53 -1.05
CA ALA A 29 -5.03 -0.25 -0.44
C ALA A 29 -6.33 0.49 -0.05
N TYR A 30 -7.32 0.52 -0.93
CA TYR A 30 -8.62 1.14 -0.65
C TYR A 30 -9.39 0.44 0.47
N LYS A 31 -9.46 -0.90 0.46
CA LYS A 31 -10.10 -1.68 1.54
C LYS A 31 -9.44 -1.41 2.89
N THR A 32 -8.11 -1.32 2.90
CA THR A 32 -7.36 -0.99 4.12
C THR A 32 -7.69 0.41 4.61
N TYR A 33 -7.82 1.39 3.72
CA TYR A 33 -8.21 2.75 4.07
C TYR A 33 -9.60 2.78 4.73
N LEU A 34 -10.59 2.11 4.13
CA LEU A 34 -11.96 2.06 4.65
C LEU A 34 -12.09 1.34 5.99
N MET A 35 -11.21 0.39 6.30
CA MET A 35 -11.22 -0.30 7.59
C MET A 35 -10.72 0.57 8.74
N TRP A 36 -9.99 1.65 8.45
CA TRP A 36 -9.29 2.44 9.48
C TRP A 36 -9.43 3.96 9.30
N PRO A 37 -10.66 4.48 9.11
CA PRO A 37 -10.88 5.90 8.81
C PRO A 37 -10.43 6.83 9.95
N ASP A 38 -10.43 6.36 11.20
CA ASP A 38 -10.05 7.14 12.39
C ASP A 38 -8.57 7.00 12.78
N SER A 39 -7.73 6.44 11.89
CA SER A 39 -6.30 6.30 12.17
C SER A 39 -5.62 7.66 12.32
N LYS A 40 -4.85 7.84 13.40
CA LYS A 40 -3.99 9.03 13.58
C LYS A 40 -2.76 9.03 12.66
N ASP A 41 -2.51 7.92 11.95
CA ASP A 41 -1.41 7.81 10.99
C ASP A 41 -1.82 8.35 9.61
N VAL A 42 -1.91 9.67 9.52
CA VAL A 42 -2.33 10.39 8.30
C VAL A 42 -1.38 10.09 7.13
N LYS A 43 -0.08 9.90 7.39
CA LYS A 43 0.90 9.55 6.34
C LYS A 43 0.57 8.18 5.73
N PHE A 44 0.22 7.21 6.57
CA PHE A 44 -0.20 5.90 6.09
C PHE A 44 -1.54 5.96 5.33
N LEU A 45 -2.53 6.70 5.83
CA LEU A 45 -3.80 6.87 5.12
C LEU A 45 -3.60 7.51 3.74
N ASN A 46 -2.75 8.53 3.63
CA ASN A 46 -2.41 9.16 2.35
C ASN A 46 -1.68 8.20 1.40
N LEU A 47 -0.80 7.34 1.92
CA LEU A 47 -0.16 6.30 1.11
C LEU A 47 -1.19 5.33 0.51
N LEU A 48 -2.17 4.89 1.31
CA LEU A 48 -3.22 3.99 0.84
C LEU A 48 -4.05 4.63 -0.29
N LEU A 49 -4.39 5.91 -0.15
CA LEU A 49 -5.06 6.66 -1.22
C LEU A 49 -4.18 6.79 -2.46
N HIS A 50 -2.88 7.00 -2.28
CA HIS A 50 -1.96 7.09 -3.40
C HIS A 50 -1.87 5.77 -4.17
N LEU A 51 -1.72 4.65 -3.46
CA LEU A 51 -1.70 3.31 -4.06
C LEU A 51 -3.04 2.97 -4.74
N ASN A 52 -4.17 3.42 -4.20
CA ASN A 52 -5.48 3.20 -4.83
C ASN A 52 -5.61 3.91 -6.20
N LYS A 53 -4.88 5.02 -6.45
CA LYS A 53 -4.92 5.70 -7.75
C LYS A 53 -4.50 4.82 -8.93
N MET A 54 -3.80 3.71 -8.69
CA MET A 54 -3.51 2.71 -9.72
C MET A 54 -4.77 2.24 -10.48
N GLU A 55 -5.96 2.28 -9.85
CA GLU A 55 -7.24 1.97 -10.53
C GLU A 55 -7.64 2.99 -11.61
N LEU A 56 -7.03 4.18 -11.63
CA LEU A 56 -7.31 5.23 -12.61
C LEU A 56 -6.59 5.01 -13.95
N GLY A 57 -5.80 3.94 -14.07
CA GLY A 57 -5.14 3.52 -15.30
C GLY A 57 -3.62 3.68 -15.27
N GLU A 58 -2.99 3.36 -16.41
CA GLU A 58 -1.54 3.14 -16.53
C GLU A 58 -0.66 4.29 -16.04
N GLY A 59 -1.13 5.54 -16.15
CA GLY A 59 -0.38 6.73 -15.70
C GLY A 59 -0.17 6.84 -14.18
N PHE A 60 -0.82 5.98 -13.39
CA PHE A 60 -0.72 5.95 -11.92
C PHE A 60 -0.12 4.64 -11.40
N LEU A 61 0.27 3.73 -12.28
CA LEU A 61 0.77 2.42 -11.89
C LEU A 61 2.15 2.52 -11.27
N TYR A 62 2.29 1.85 -10.13
CA TYR A 62 3.59 1.52 -9.58
C TYR A 62 4.11 0.25 -10.22
N THR A 63 5.42 0.21 -10.46
CA THR A 63 6.12 -1.04 -10.77
C THR A 63 6.12 -1.96 -9.56
N TYR A 64 6.23 -3.28 -9.79
CA TYR A 64 6.37 -4.24 -8.69
C TYR A 64 7.60 -3.97 -7.80
N THR A 65 8.68 -3.44 -8.36
CA THR A 65 9.88 -3.05 -7.60
C THR A 65 9.58 -1.89 -6.65
N GLU A 66 8.86 -0.86 -7.10
CA GLU A 66 8.46 0.25 -6.23
C GLU A 66 7.50 -0.23 -5.13
N LEU A 67 6.53 -1.08 -5.46
CA LEU A 67 5.61 -1.66 -4.48
C LEU A 67 6.34 -2.53 -3.44
N GLU A 68 7.34 -3.31 -3.85
CA GLU A 68 8.18 -4.07 -2.94
C GLU A 68 8.98 -3.14 -2.01
N ASN A 69 9.54 -2.07 -2.55
CA ASN A 69 10.27 -1.08 -1.76
C ASN A 69 9.34 -0.38 -0.75
N ILE A 70 8.13 0.01 -1.15
CA ILE A 70 7.11 0.57 -0.26
C ILE A 70 6.80 -0.43 0.87
N ALA A 71 6.59 -1.71 0.55
CA ALA A 71 6.32 -2.73 1.56
C ALA A 71 7.49 -2.89 2.55
N ASN A 72 8.73 -2.90 2.05
CA ASN A 72 9.92 -3.00 2.91
C ASN A 72 10.07 -1.78 3.81
N GLN A 73 9.87 -0.56 3.29
CA GLN A 73 9.91 0.66 4.09
C GLN A 73 8.85 0.64 5.21
N LEU A 74 7.65 0.15 4.93
CA LEU A 74 6.60 0.00 5.95
C LEU A 74 6.96 -1.05 7.01
N ILE A 75 7.54 -2.18 6.62
CA ILE A 75 8.01 -3.23 7.56
C ILE A 75 9.12 -2.69 8.47
N GLU A 76 10.05 -1.91 7.91
CA GLU A 76 11.17 -1.30 8.61
C GLU A 76 10.77 -0.05 9.40
N ASN A 77 9.48 0.33 9.41
CA ASN A 77 8.95 1.53 10.05
C ASN A 77 9.65 2.83 9.56
N LYS A 78 10.04 2.86 8.29
CA LYS A 78 10.57 4.04 7.61
C LYS A 78 9.42 4.87 7.04
N GLU A 79 9.71 6.15 6.81
CA GLU A 79 8.85 6.99 5.98
C GLU A 79 8.86 6.46 4.55
N VAL A 80 7.67 6.33 3.97
CA VAL A 80 7.54 5.84 2.60
C VAL A 80 7.83 6.99 1.65
N VAL A 81 8.76 6.75 0.73
CA VAL A 81 9.11 7.69 -0.35
C VAL A 81 8.51 7.13 -1.64
N LEU A 82 7.61 7.92 -2.25
CA LEU A 82 6.89 7.61 -3.47
C LEU A 82 7.57 8.24 -4.68
#